data_AF-A0A1H0X214-F1
#
_entry.id   AF-A0A1H0X214-F1
#
_cell.length_a   1.000
_cell.length_b   1.000
_cell.length_c   1.000
_cell.angle_alpha   90.00
_cell.angle_beta   90.00
_cell.angle_gamma   90.00
#
_symmetry.space_group_name_H-M   'P 1'
#
loop_
_entity.id
_entity.type
_entity.pdbx_description
1 polymer ?
#
loop_
_entity_poly.entity_id
_entity_poly.type
_entity_poly.pdbx_seq_one_letter_code
_entity_poly.pdbx_strand_id
1 'polypeptide(L)'
;MNTISTDSQLEYELQELYILSQHWLQDLSFLEDEMQFFKNILCKYQETGTLNEIPSKAQDFTTKIREQEQHLDSLKRKVPEFLVFLKPFIGDQKKEMDLSFLEKYNKPETELRTLFAAIKATKQELFSYTEAIMTTEKAVQTR
;
A
#
# COMPACT_ATOMS: atom_id res chain seq x y z
N MET A 1 -22.66 9.27 36.89
CA MET A 1 -21.32 8.90 36.38
C MET A 1 -21.48 7.54 35.72
N ASN A 2 -21.60 7.50 34.39
CA ASN A 2 -21.74 6.23 33.67
C ASN A 2 -20.35 5.59 33.59
N THR A 3 -20.13 4.57 34.41
CA THR A 3 -19.06 3.60 34.20
C THR A 3 -19.43 2.81 32.95
N ILE A 4 -19.06 3.33 31.78
CA ILE A 4 -18.93 2.51 30.59
C ILE A 4 -17.94 1.42 31.00
N SER A 5 -18.43 0.19 31.16
CA SER A 5 -17.58 -0.93 31.58
C SER A 5 -16.45 -1.08 30.57
N THR A 6 -15.23 -1.28 31.05
CA THR A 6 -14.02 -1.47 30.22
C THR A 6 -14.25 -2.49 29.09
N ASP A 7 -15.08 -3.50 29.34
CA ASP A 7 -15.51 -4.51 28.36
C ASP A 7 -16.28 -3.92 27.16
N SER A 8 -17.07 -2.87 27.34
CA SER A 8 -17.85 -2.22 26.27
C SER A 8 -16.97 -1.32 25.40
N GLN A 9 -15.95 -0.69 25.98
CA GLN A 9 -15.01 0.13 25.23
C GLN A 9 -14.10 -0.75 24.36
N LEU A 10 -13.61 -1.85 24.92
CA LEU A 10 -12.78 -2.82 24.24
C LEU A 10 -13.50 -3.50 23.06
N GLU A 11 -14.77 -3.83 23.24
CA GLU A 11 -15.61 -4.38 22.17
C GLU A 11 -15.82 -3.38 21.03
N TYR A 12 -15.98 -2.10 21.35
CA TYR A 12 -16.08 -1.03 20.35
C TYR A 12 -14.78 -0.86 19.55
N GLU A 13 -13.62 -0.82 20.22
CA GLU A 13 -12.30 -0.72 19.58
C GLU A 13 -12.05 -1.90 18.63
N LEU A 14 -12.46 -3.12 18.99
CA LEU A 14 -12.36 -4.29 18.12
C LEU A 14 -13.27 -4.23 16.89
N GLN A 15 -14.50 -3.71 17.05
CA GLN A 15 -15.41 -3.50 15.94
C GLN A 15 -14.87 -2.46 14.96
N GLU A 16 -14.35 -1.34 15.46
CA GLU A 16 -13.68 -0.32 14.63
C GLU A 16 -12.49 -0.91 13.89
N LEU A 17 -11.67 -1.72 14.57
CA LEU A 17 -10.54 -2.40 13.96
C LEU A 17 -10.96 -3.35 12.83
N TYR A 18 -12.03 -4.11 13.01
CA TYR A 18 -12.54 -4.99 11.96
C TYR A 18 -13.01 -4.20 10.74
N ILE A 19 -13.76 -3.12 10.96
CA ILE A 19 -14.21 -2.22 9.89
C ILE A 19 -13.00 -1.62 9.16
N LEU A 20 -12.01 -1.12 9.91
CA LEU A 20 -10.76 -0.58 9.36
C LEU A 20 -10.03 -1.63 8.51
N SER A 21 -9.93 -2.85 9.00
CA SER A 21 -9.29 -3.96 8.28
C SER A 21 -10.03 -4.36 7.01
N GLN A 22 -11.36 -4.15 6.95
CA GLN A 22 -12.12 -4.30 5.71
C GLN A 22 -11.80 -3.19 4.71
N HIS A 23 -11.67 -1.94 5.17
CA HIS A 23 -11.24 -0.83 4.32
C HIS A 23 -9.84 -1.03 3.75
N TRP A 24 -8.92 -1.63 4.51
CA TRP A 24 -7.60 -2.00 4.01
C TRP A 24 -7.65 -2.89 2.76
N LEU A 25 -8.65 -3.75 2.59
CA LEU A 25 -8.78 -4.55 1.37
C LEU A 25 -9.09 -3.70 0.13
N GLN A 26 -9.91 -2.66 0.31
CA GLN A 26 -10.24 -1.71 -0.75
C GLN A 26 -9.02 -0.87 -1.10
N ASP A 27 -8.32 -0.39 -0.07
CA ASP A 27 -7.06 0.34 -0.17
C ASP A 27 -5.99 -0.45 -0.93
N LEU A 28 -5.80 -1.74 -0.60
CA LEU A 28 -4.86 -2.61 -1.29
C LEU A 28 -5.25 -2.82 -2.76
N SER A 29 -6.54 -2.90 -3.06
CA SER A 29 -7.01 -3.02 -4.46
C SER A 29 -6.71 -1.74 -5.24
N PHE A 30 -6.92 -0.57 -4.63
CA PHE A 30 -6.55 0.71 -5.22
C PHE A 30 -5.04 0.81 -5.50
N LEU A 31 -4.21 0.36 -4.57
CA LEU A 31 -2.75 0.35 -4.75
C LEU A 31 -2.31 -0.58 -5.89
N GLU A 32 -3.01 -1.70 -6.10
CA GLU A 32 -2.75 -2.60 -7.24
C GLU A 32 -2.96 -1.90 -8.57
N ASP A 33 -4.08 -1.19 -8.71
CA ASP A 33 -4.38 -0.39 -9.91
C ASP A 33 -3.33 0.72 -10.10
N GLU A 34 -2.90 1.36 -9.02
CA GLU A 34 -1.85 2.38 -9.05
C GLU A 34 -0.49 1.81 -9.50
N MET A 35 -0.12 0.59 -9.09
CA MET A 35 1.07 -0.11 -9.60
C MET A 35 0.98 -0.43 -11.09
N GLN A 36 -0.19 -0.86 -11.57
CA GLN A 36 -0.41 -1.09 -13.00
C GLN A 36 -0.25 0.20 -13.80
N PHE A 37 -0.77 1.30 -13.28
CA PHE A 37 -0.61 2.62 -13.88
C PHE A 37 0.86 3.03 -14.00
N PHE A 38 1.69 2.80 -12.97
CA PHE A 38 3.12 3.13 -13.02
C PHE A 38 3.88 2.32 -14.08
N LYS A 39 3.57 1.03 -14.20
CA LYS A 39 4.16 0.18 -15.26
C LYS A 39 3.80 0.67 -16.66
N ASN A 40 2.53 1.06 -16.86
CA ASN A 40 2.06 1.58 -18.14
C ASN A 40 2.77 2.89 -18.51
N ILE A 41 3.00 3.77 -17.53
CA ILE A 41 3.81 4.98 -17.73
C ILE A 41 5.23 4.58 -18.16
N LEU A 42 5.92 3.73 -17.39
CA LEU A 42 7.30 3.36 -17.70
C LEU A 42 7.45 2.77 -19.09
N CYS A 43 6.57 1.84 -19.49
CA CYS A 43 6.60 1.24 -20.82
C CYS A 43 6.52 2.30 -21.91
N LYS A 44 5.58 3.26 -21.77
CA LYS A 44 5.38 4.33 -22.75
C LYS A 44 6.64 5.21 -22.93
N TYR A 45 7.33 5.55 -21.84
CA TYR A 45 8.53 6.40 -21.89
C TYR A 45 9.79 5.63 -22.30
N GLN A 46 9.83 4.30 -22.10
CA GLN A 46 10.87 3.44 -22.65
C GLN A 46 10.76 3.32 -24.18
N GLU A 47 9.55 3.29 -24.73
CA GLU A 47 9.30 3.23 -26.18
C GLU A 47 9.63 4.55 -26.91
N THR A 48 9.50 5.69 -26.23
CA THR A 48 9.75 7.03 -26.80
C THR A 48 11.18 7.54 -26.62
N GLY A 49 11.96 6.94 -25.71
CA GLY A 49 13.27 7.44 -25.30
C GLY A 49 14.46 7.09 -26.21
N THR A 50 14.76 7.93 -27.19
CA THR A 50 16.05 7.95 -27.91
C THR A 50 17.15 8.64 -27.09
N LEU A 51 17.62 8.09 -25.95
CA LEU A 51 18.84 8.61 -25.31
C LEU A 51 19.46 7.62 -24.31
N ASN A 52 20.76 7.37 -24.47
CA ASN A 52 21.54 6.31 -23.82
C ASN A 52 21.71 6.41 -22.28
N GLU A 53 21.12 7.41 -21.60
CA GLU A 53 21.10 7.56 -20.13
C GLU A 53 19.80 7.07 -19.46
N ILE A 54 18.77 6.82 -20.28
CA ILE A 54 17.41 6.42 -19.88
C ILE A 54 17.32 5.00 -19.26
N PRO A 55 18.14 3.99 -19.63
CA PRO A 55 17.93 2.62 -19.17
C PRO A 55 18.07 2.42 -17.65
N SER A 56 19.02 3.11 -17.01
CA SER A 56 19.35 2.88 -15.60
C SER A 56 18.22 3.27 -14.66
N LYS A 57 17.64 4.47 -14.82
CA LYS A 57 16.53 4.93 -13.96
C LYS A 57 15.24 4.15 -14.19
N ALA A 58 14.96 3.77 -15.44
CA ALA A 58 13.79 2.94 -15.74
C ALA A 58 13.91 1.55 -15.10
N GLN A 59 15.12 0.98 -15.06
CA GLN A 59 15.41 -0.28 -14.36
C GLN A 59 15.26 -0.14 -12.84
N ASP A 60 15.69 0.99 -12.25
CA ASP A 60 15.49 1.28 -10.83
C ASP A 60 14.00 1.33 -10.48
N PHE A 61 13.18 2.04 -11.28
CA PHE A 61 11.73 2.08 -11.08
C PHE A 61 11.09 0.71 -11.22
N THR A 62 11.51 -0.09 -12.21
CA THR A 62 11.02 -1.45 -12.41
C THR A 62 11.27 -2.32 -11.16
N THR A 63 12.46 -2.19 -10.57
CA THR A 63 12.82 -2.92 -9.35
C THR A 63 11.96 -2.46 -8.16
N LYS A 64 11.84 -1.14 -7.94
CA LYS A 64 11.01 -0.57 -6.87
C LYS A 64 9.54 -1.01 -6.97
N ILE A 65 8.96 -0.96 -8.17
CA ILE A 65 7.57 -1.36 -8.40
C ILE A 65 7.41 -2.86 -8.11
N ARG A 66 8.33 -3.70 -8.58
CA ARG A 66 8.27 -5.14 -8.32
C ARG A 66 8.33 -5.47 -6.83
N GLU A 67 9.20 -4.80 -6.07
CA GLU A 67 9.28 -4.97 -4.61
C GLU A 67 7.98 -4.55 -3.92
N GLN A 68 7.37 -3.44 -4.36
CA GLN A 68 6.09 -2.97 -3.84
C GLN A 68 4.93 -3.92 -4.17
N GLU A 69 4.92 -4.51 -5.38
CA GLU A 69 3.95 -5.54 -5.76
C GLU A 69 4.07 -6.79 -4.90
N GLN A 70 5.29 -7.26 -4.64
CA GLN A 70 5.51 -8.40 -3.75
C GLN A 70 4.99 -8.12 -2.33
N HIS A 71 5.22 -6.90 -1.83
CA HIS A 71 4.73 -6.48 -0.53
C HIS A 71 3.19 -6.37 -0.51
N LEU A 72 2.61 -5.84 -1.59
CA LEU A 72 1.17 -5.75 -1.79
C LEU A 72 0.51 -7.14 -1.80
N ASP A 73 1.06 -8.09 -2.56
CA ASP A 73 0.57 -9.48 -2.61
C ASP A 73 0.69 -10.21 -1.27
N SER A 74 1.74 -9.90 -0.50
CA SER A 74 1.86 -10.37 0.87
C SER A 74 0.73 -9.81 1.75
N LEU A 75 0.47 -8.50 1.71
CA LEU A 75 -0.58 -7.86 2.50
C LEU A 75 -2.00 -8.31 2.09
N LYS A 76 -2.27 -8.50 0.80
CA LYS A 76 -3.54 -9.03 0.29
C LYS A 76 -3.86 -10.44 0.82
N ARG A 77 -2.86 -11.21 1.25
CA ARG A 77 -3.04 -12.50 1.93
C ARG A 77 -3.17 -12.35 3.45
N LYS A 78 -2.33 -11.52 4.07
CA LYS A 78 -2.31 -11.30 5.52
C LYS A 78 -3.58 -10.60 6.06
N VAL A 79 -4.13 -9.62 5.34
CA VAL A 79 -5.29 -8.85 5.82
C VAL A 79 -6.55 -9.73 5.93
N PRO A 80 -6.88 -10.61 4.97
CA PRO A 80 -7.96 -11.60 5.15
C PRO A 80 -7.72 -12.56 6.33
N GLU A 81 -6.48 -13.05 6.51
CA GLU A 81 -6.13 -13.90 7.65
C GLU A 81 -6.35 -13.17 8.98
N PHE A 82 -5.98 -11.89 9.03
CA PHE A 82 -6.22 -11.04 10.18
C PHE A 82 -7.71 -10.83 10.46
N LEU A 83 -8.53 -10.59 9.43
CA LEU A 83 -9.99 -10.50 9.58
C LEU A 83 -10.60 -11.79 10.12
N VAL A 84 -10.14 -12.97 9.65
CA VAL A 84 -10.57 -14.27 10.19
C VAL A 84 -10.14 -14.43 11.64
N PHE A 85 -8.95 -13.96 12.00
CA PHE A 85 -8.45 -13.96 13.37
C PHE A 85 -9.25 -13.02 14.28
N LEU A 86 -9.74 -11.88 13.78
CA LEU A 86 -10.54 -10.91 14.55
C LEU A 86 -11.97 -11.39 14.85
N LYS A 87 -12.57 -12.16 13.93
CA LYS A 87 -13.98 -12.61 14.05
C LYS A 87 -14.35 -13.20 15.41
N PRO A 88 -13.55 -14.09 16.04
CA PRO A 88 -13.87 -14.65 17.34
C PRO A 88 -13.80 -13.66 18.50
N PHE A 89 -13.11 -12.52 18.36
CA PHE A 89 -13.02 -11.50 19.41
C PHE A 89 -14.14 -10.47 19.34
N ILE A 90 -14.96 -10.51 18.28
CA ILE A 90 -16.05 -9.58 18.02
C ILE A 90 -17.37 -10.35 18.14
N GLY A 91 -18.22 -9.95 19.10
CA GLY A 91 -19.52 -10.59 19.38
C GLY A 91 -19.50 -11.46 20.66
N ASP A 92 -20.45 -12.40 20.75
CA ASP A 92 -20.78 -13.11 22.00
C ASP A 92 -19.72 -14.11 22.51
N GLN A 93 -18.74 -14.49 21.68
CA GLN A 93 -17.65 -15.39 22.07
C GLN A 93 -16.42 -14.61 22.57
N LYS A 94 -16.54 -13.90 23.69
CA LYS A 94 -15.43 -13.14 24.30
C LYS A 94 -14.27 -14.05 24.74
N LYS A 95 -13.38 -14.41 23.82
CA LYS A 95 -12.07 -14.98 24.14
C LYS A 95 -11.20 -13.90 24.77
N GLU A 96 -10.48 -14.25 25.83
CA GLU A 96 -9.49 -13.35 26.42
C GLU A 96 -8.43 -12.96 25.37
N MET A 97 -8.16 -11.66 25.26
CA MET A 97 -7.07 -11.14 24.46
C MET A 97 -5.77 -11.21 25.26
N ASP A 98 -4.76 -11.80 24.65
CA ASP A 98 -3.41 -11.82 25.18
C ASP A 98 -2.51 -10.81 24.45
N LEU A 99 -1.27 -10.67 24.90
CA LEU A 99 -0.26 -9.81 24.25
C LEU A 99 0.01 -10.21 22.80
N SER A 100 -0.24 -11.47 22.42
CA SER A 100 -0.06 -11.93 21.03
C SER A 100 -1.08 -11.30 20.08
N PHE A 101 -2.22 -10.85 20.59
CA PHE A 101 -3.22 -10.10 19.82
C PHE A 101 -2.68 -8.72 19.38
N LEU A 102 -2.09 -7.96 20.32
CA LEU A 102 -1.55 -6.61 20.03
C LEU A 102 -0.37 -6.66 19.04
N GLU A 103 0.51 -7.66 19.18
CA GLU A 103 1.60 -7.85 18.22
C GLU A 103 1.10 -8.23 16.82
N LYS A 104 0.05 -9.06 16.74
CA LYS A 104 -0.59 -9.41 15.47
C LYS A 104 -1.36 -8.26 14.85
N TYR A 105 -1.84 -7.30 15.63
CA TYR A 105 -2.52 -6.09 15.16
C TYR A 105 -1.55 -5.04 14.59
N ASN A 106 -0.50 -4.68 15.35
CA ASN A 106 0.41 -3.59 14.97
C ASN A 106 1.17 -3.89 13.66
N LYS A 107 1.36 -5.17 13.35
CA LYS A 107 2.15 -5.60 12.21
C LYS A 107 1.48 -5.31 10.86
N PRO A 108 0.24 -5.76 10.56
CA PRO A 108 -0.47 -5.39 9.33
C PRO A 108 -0.62 -3.88 9.14
N GLU A 109 -0.97 -3.14 10.19
CA GLU A 109 -1.15 -1.68 10.09
C GLU A 109 0.16 -0.98 9.71
N THR A 110 1.25 -1.35 10.38
CA THR A 110 2.58 -0.77 10.09
C THR A 110 3.03 -1.12 8.68
N GLU A 111 2.92 -2.40 8.29
CA GLU A 111 3.27 -2.87 6.94
C GLU A 111 2.48 -2.09 5.86
N LEU A 112 1.17 -1.88 6.08
CA LEU A 112 0.31 -1.14 5.15
C LEU A 112 0.71 0.35 5.06
N ARG A 113 0.93 1.02 6.20
CA ARG A 113 1.41 2.42 6.22
C ARG A 113 2.74 2.58 5.49
N THR A 114 3.67 1.65 5.70
CA THR A 114 4.97 1.65 5.00
C THR A 114 4.79 1.47 3.49
N LEU A 115 3.92 0.54 3.07
CA LEU A 115 3.64 0.33 1.64
C LEU A 115 3.05 1.58 0.98
N PHE A 116 2.05 2.20 1.63
CA PHE A 116 1.45 3.44 1.14
C PHE A 116 2.48 4.57 0.96
N ALA A 117 3.37 4.74 1.95
CA ALA A 117 4.42 5.75 1.87
C ALA A 117 5.40 5.47 0.72
N ALA A 118 5.81 4.21 0.52
CA ALA A 118 6.72 3.81 -0.53
C ALA A 118 6.12 4.01 -1.94
N ILE A 119 4.85 3.63 -2.12
CA ILE A 119 4.12 3.83 -3.38
C ILE A 119 3.97 5.33 -3.69
N LYS A 120 3.62 6.14 -2.69
CA LYS A 120 3.52 7.59 -2.85
C LYS A 120 4.85 8.23 -3.23
N ALA A 121 5.95 7.82 -2.61
CA ALA A 121 7.29 8.31 -2.98
C ALA A 121 7.64 7.92 -4.42
N THR A 122 7.35 6.67 -4.81
CA THR A 122 7.60 6.16 -6.17
C THR A 122 6.79 6.92 -7.21
N LYS A 123 5.53 7.25 -6.91
CA LYS A 123 4.68 8.10 -7.75
C LYS A 123 5.30 9.46 -8.02
N GLN A 124 5.78 10.12 -6.96
CA GLN A 124 6.37 11.45 -7.07
C GLN A 124 7.64 11.41 -7.92
N GLU A 125 8.53 10.46 -7.64
CA GLU A 125 9.76 10.25 -8.42
C GLU A 125 9.45 9.93 -9.89
N LEU A 126 8.47 9.07 -10.16
CA LEU A 126 8.08 8.68 -11.51
C LEU A 126 7.54 9.89 -12.29
N PHE A 127 6.69 10.71 -11.69
CA PHE A 127 6.18 11.91 -12.36
C PHE A 127 7.28 12.92 -12.64
N SER A 128 8.16 13.21 -11.68
CA SER A 128 9.32 14.08 -11.92
C SER A 128 10.22 13.54 -13.04
N TYR A 129 10.40 12.23 -13.12
CA TYR A 129 11.13 11.59 -14.22
C TYR A 129 10.43 11.80 -15.58
N THR A 130 9.12 11.60 -15.66
CA THR A 130 8.37 11.81 -16.91
C THR A 130 8.34 13.27 -17.36
N GLU A 131 8.25 14.22 -16.42
CA GLU A 131 8.29 15.66 -16.72
C GLU A 131 9.65 16.08 -17.28
N ALA A 132 10.75 15.52 -16.75
CA ALA A 132 12.09 15.79 -17.24
C ALA A 132 12.27 15.30 -18.70
N ILE A 133 11.73 14.13 -19.03
CA ILE A 133 11.76 13.61 -20.41
C ILE A 133 10.97 14.53 -21.35
N MET A 134 9.74 14.87 -21.00
CA MET A 134 8.88 15.75 -21.81
C MET A 134 9.49 17.14 -22.04
N THR A 135 10.18 17.68 -21.03
CA THR A 135 10.87 18.98 -21.14
C THR A 135 12.06 18.88 -22.10
N THR A 136 12.79 17.76 -22.06
CA THR A 136 13.92 17.50 -22.96
C THR A 136 13.46 17.31 -24.41
N GLU A 137 12.36 16.58 -24.64
CA GLU A 137 11.79 16.38 -25.98
C GLU A 137 11.35 17.70 -26.63
N LYS A 138 10.72 18.60 -25.87
CA LYS A 138 10.32 19.93 -26.36
C LYS A 138 11.52 20.79 -26.78
N ALA A 139 12.63 20.72 -26.04
CA ALA A 139 13.84 21.48 -26.34
C ALA A 139 14.57 20.97 -27.58
N VAL A 140 14.47 19.67 -27.89
CA VAL A 140 15.07 19.06 -29.09
C VAL A 140 14.26 19.38 -30.35
N GLN A 141 12.92 19.47 -30.27
CA GLN A 141 12.06 19.82 -31.41
C GLN A 141 12.07 21.30 -31.81
N THR A 142 12.69 22.18 -31.01
CA THR A 142 12.80 23.63 -31.31
C THR A 142 14.16 24.04 -31.91
N ARG A 143 15.02 23.08 -32.25
CA ARG A 143 16.27 23.29 -32.99
C ARG A 143 16.17 22.73 -34.40
#